data_AF-A0A418VJW3-F1
#
_entry.id   AF-A0A418VJW3-F1
#
_cell.length_a   1.000
_cell.length_b   1.000
_cell.length_c   1.000
_cell.angle_alpha   90.00
_cell.angle_beta   90.00
_cell.angle_gamma   90.00
#
_symmetry.space_group_name_H-M   'P 1'
#
loop_
_entity.id
_entity.type
_entity.pdbx_description
1 polymer ?
#
loop_
_entity_poly.entity_id
_entity_poly.type
_entity_poly.pdbx_seq_one_letter_code
_entity_poly.pdbx_strand_id
1 'polypeptide(L)'
;MLPCTMAILTMVVDEFFTALDALLDEIEPEETRSIIRLYLGLPEKGTARTMAAVARMLEIKPGRVQSALKEGRRKLRHKIKFRKTTEAGLVAEMRSGIMVDRDLAKALFDWLYNGESASNPAMQVRFVLQIISEKSVSRQTFSTLAASVSAEIRTGSTRLSPRTPEQFVERLLSQAWFPDSDRPPAIPPAGVKPVREIPRLYHKRSFRCLRLPLESPNRRALGVGISGGKVGRFRSKRDGYDLIPHESKAERAYIEQIDAASTVDWYRVQPLAISYRALGSERVYYPDLMLRMDDGRVLVVEVKSSLEICAIDTLRKAVAGRRYCKANGWGYLLADETGLGVGDLMKYPVPPVERLADFISAVDETGIRRQDFMSRYPAVGRLRGQELTALLLRNDLVLQREPFWLIRRVPAEFGWKSLLPQQASAPASRA
;
A
#
# COMPACT_ATOMS: atom_id res chain seq x y z
N MET A 1 13.97 -21.83 30.80
CA MET A 1 13.53 -21.01 29.65
C MET A 1 14.24 -21.55 28.42
N LEU A 2 13.51 -21.93 27.37
CA LEU A 2 14.13 -22.24 26.07
C LEU A 2 14.49 -20.90 25.38
N PRO A 3 15.64 -20.78 24.69
CA PRO A 3 15.95 -19.61 23.88
C PRO A 3 14.85 -19.38 22.84
N CYS A 4 14.50 -18.12 22.61
CA CYS A 4 13.48 -17.75 21.64
C CYS A 4 13.89 -18.22 20.23
N THR A 5 13.02 -18.95 19.52
CA THR A 5 13.33 -19.62 18.24
C THR A 5 13.95 -18.68 17.20
N MET A 6 13.54 -17.40 17.20
CA MET A 6 14.10 -16.36 16.33
C MET A 6 15.57 -16.02 16.62
N ALA A 7 16.04 -16.10 17.86
CA ALA A 7 17.43 -15.82 18.21
C ALA A 7 18.37 -16.91 17.65
N ILE A 8 17.97 -18.18 17.79
CA ILE A 8 18.67 -19.31 17.14
C ILE A 8 18.68 -19.11 15.63
N LEU A 9 17.53 -18.78 15.04
CA LEU A 9 17.40 -18.58 13.59
C LEU A 9 18.28 -17.43 13.08
N THR A 10 18.44 -16.35 13.85
CA THR A 10 19.30 -15.20 13.49
C THR A 10 20.78 -15.58 13.52
N MET A 11 21.24 -16.24 14.59
CA MET A 11 22.63 -16.73 14.69
C MET A 11 22.98 -17.66 13.51
N VAL A 12 22.10 -18.61 13.21
CA VAL A 12 22.23 -19.55 12.10
C VAL A 12 22.30 -18.85 10.73
N VAL A 13 21.65 -17.68 10.56
CA VAL A 13 21.75 -16.90 9.31
C VAL A 13 23.05 -16.09 9.23
N ASP A 14 23.56 -15.52 10.33
CA ASP A 14 24.88 -14.86 10.34
C ASP A 14 26.02 -15.84 10.05
N GLU A 15 25.98 -17.03 10.64
CA GLU A 15 26.92 -18.12 10.38
C GLU A 15 26.83 -18.59 8.91
N PHE A 16 25.60 -18.73 8.37
CA PHE A 16 25.38 -19.06 6.95
C PHE A 16 26.02 -18.06 6.00
N PHE A 17 25.82 -16.75 6.20
CA PHE A 17 26.37 -15.76 5.29
C PHE A 17 27.88 -15.61 5.42
N THR A 18 28.45 -15.85 6.60
CA THR A 18 29.89 -15.94 6.82
C THR A 18 30.49 -17.12 6.03
N ALA A 19 29.88 -18.31 6.14
CA ALA A 19 30.27 -19.49 5.37
C ALA A 19 30.05 -19.31 3.85
N LEU A 20 28.98 -18.62 3.45
CA LEU A 20 28.71 -18.30 2.04
C LEU A 20 29.79 -17.37 1.48
N ASP A 21 30.22 -16.34 2.22
CA ASP A 21 31.23 -15.40 1.73
C ASP A 21 32.60 -16.06 1.55
N ALA A 22 33.00 -16.93 2.49
CA ALA A 22 34.19 -17.77 2.34
C ALA A 22 34.10 -18.70 1.10
N LEU A 23 32.92 -19.25 0.80
CA LEU A 23 32.67 -20.03 -0.42
C LEU A 23 32.65 -19.18 -1.70
N LEU A 24 32.37 -17.87 -1.62
CA LEU A 24 32.43 -16.92 -2.75
C LEU A 24 33.87 -16.58 -3.12
N ASP A 25 34.79 -16.50 -2.16
CA ASP A 25 36.21 -16.22 -2.43
C ASP A 25 36.84 -17.24 -3.39
N GLU A 26 36.41 -18.50 -3.32
CA GLU A 26 36.89 -19.55 -4.20
C GLU A 26 36.21 -19.60 -5.61
N ILE A 27 35.44 -18.58 -6.00
CA ILE A 27 34.75 -18.54 -7.30
C ILE A 27 35.53 -17.69 -8.31
N GLU A 28 36.21 -18.38 -9.22
CA GLU A 28 36.69 -17.78 -10.45
C GLU A 28 35.59 -17.68 -11.52
N PRO A 29 35.66 -16.73 -12.48
CA PRO A 29 36.56 -15.57 -12.46
C PRO A 29 36.16 -14.58 -11.35
N GLU A 30 37.10 -13.80 -10.85
CA GLU A 30 36.87 -12.71 -9.87
C GLU A 30 35.67 -11.79 -10.22
N GLU A 31 35.43 -11.50 -11.50
CA GLU A 31 34.25 -10.76 -11.97
C GLU A 31 32.93 -11.41 -11.48
N THR A 32 32.85 -12.74 -11.52
CA THR A 32 31.68 -13.51 -11.07
C THR A 32 31.52 -13.42 -9.56
N ARG A 33 32.61 -13.56 -8.78
CA ARG A 33 32.62 -13.35 -7.32
C ARG A 33 32.10 -11.95 -6.97
N SER A 34 32.66 -10.93 -7.61
CA SER A 34 32.34 -9.52 -7.38
C SER A 34 30.88 -9.18 -7.71
N ILE A 35 30.35 -9.71 -8.82
CA ILE A 35 28.93 -9.56 -9.19
C ILE A 35 28.01 -10.19 -8.14
N ILE A 36 28.35 -11.36 -7.59
CA ILE A 36 27.50 -12.03 -6.60
C ILE A 36 27.54 -11.29 -5.26
N ARG A 37 28.73 -10.86 -4.80
CA ARG A 37 28.91 -10.05 -3.59
C ARG A 37 28.06 -8.77 -3.65
N LEU A 38 28.20 -7.96 -4.72
CA LEU A 38 27.41 -6.74 -4.92
C LEU A 38 25.90 -7.01 -5.05
N TYR A 39 25.52 -8.14 -5.65
CA TYR A 39 24.11 -8.52 -5.77
C TYR A 39 23.49 -8.94 -4.44
N LEU A 40 24.27 -9.54 -3.53
CA LEU A 40 23.83 -9.96 -2.20
C LEU A 40 24.01 -8.89 -1.11
N GLY A 41 24.77 -7.82 -1.37
CA GLY A 41 25.09 -6.81 -0.35
C GLY A 41 26.22 -7.26 0.58
N LEU A 42 27.26 -7.88 0.03
CA LEU A 42 28.50 -8.25 0.72
C LEU A 42 29.66 -7.38 0.17
N PRO A 43 30.60 -6.91 1.01
CA PRO A 43 30.68 -7.09 2.47
C PRO A 43 29.81 -6.10 3.26
N GLU A 44 29.35 -5.00 2.64
CA GLU A 44 28.51 -3.97 3.25
C GLU A 44 27.06 -4.46 3.45
N LYS A 45 26.84 -5.27 4.52
CA LYS A 45 25.53 -5.84 4.90
C LYS A 45 24.41 -4.80 4.75
N GLY A 46 23.35 -5.15 4.00
CA GLY A 46 22.17 -4.30 3.78
C GLY A 46 22.15 -3.56 2.43
N THR A 47 23.31 -3.29 1.82
CA THR A 47 23.40 -2.50 0.56
C THR A 47 23.06 -3.30 -0.72
N ALA A 48 22.20 -4.32 -0.63
CA ALA A 48 22.00 -5.32 -1.68
C ALA A 48 21.44 -4.73 -3.00
N ARG A 49 22.16 -4.90 -4.12
CA ARG A 49 21.92 -4.09 -5.35
C ARG A 49 21.13 -4.84 -6.42
N THR A 50 20.27 -4.13 -7.16
CA THR A 50 19.58 -4.71 -8.33
C THR A 50 20.57 -5.02 -9.45
N MET A 51 20.24 -5.99 -10.32
CA MET A 51 21.09 -6.33 -11.47
C MET A 51 21.43 -5.12 -12.35
N ALA A 52 20.51 -4.17 -12.49
CA ALA A 52 20.74 -2.92 -13.24
C ALA A 52 21.68 -1.95 -12.50
N ALA A 53 21.67 -1.94 -11.16
CA ALA A 53 22.62 -1.16 -10.37
C ALA A 53 24.03 -1.79 -10.40
N VAL A 54 24.14 -3.11 -10.22
CA VAL A 54 25.42 -3.85 -10.37
C VAL A 54 26.00 -3.67 -11.77
N ALA A 55 25.17 -3.77 -12.81
CA ALA A 55 25.58 -3.53 -14.20
C ALA A 55 26.16 -2.13 -14.41
N ARG A 56 25.54 -1.08 -13.85
CA ARG A 56 26.06 0.30 -13.94
C ARG A 56 27.37 0.49 -13.18
N MET A 57 27.49 -0.08 -11.98
CA MET A 57 28.70 0.08 -11.15
C MET A 57 29.95 -0.57 -11.75
N LEU A 58 29.77 -1.72 -12.40
CA LEU A 58 30.86 -2.48 -13.03
C LEU A 58 31.00 -2.14 -14.53
N GLU A 59 30.24 -1.17 -15.04
CA GLU A 59 30.20 -0.76 -16.45
C GLU A 59 29.93 -1.90 -17.46
N ILE A 60 29.24 -2.96 -17.01
CA ILE A 60 28.91 -4.15 -17.81
C ILE A 60 27.45 -4.18 -18.28
N LYS A 61 27.19 -4.94 -19.37
CA LYS A 61 25.82 -5.17 -19.86
C LYS A 61 25.01 -6.01 -18.84
N PRO A 62 23.71 -5.71 -18.60
CA PRO A 62 22.88 -6.49 -17.66
C PRO A 62 22.81 -8.01 -17.94
N GLY A 63 22.96 -8.43 -19.20
CA GLY A 63 23.07 -9.85 -19.56
C GLY A 63 24.32 -10.54 -19.02
N ARG A 64 25.43 -9.81 -18.82
CA ARG A 64 26.66 -10.33 -18.20
C ARG A 64 26.42 -10.63 -16.72
N VAL A 65 25.77 -9.71 -16.00
CA VAL A 65 25.31 -9.92 -14.61
C VAL A 65 24.45 -11.19 -14.51
N GLN A 66 23.49 -11.38 -15.42
CA GLN A 66 22.64 -12.57 -15.42
C GLN A 66 23.43 -13.88 -15.62
N SER A 67 24.39 -13.88 -16.55
CA SER A 67 25.26 -15.03 -16.83
C SER A 67 26.17 -15.35 -15.64
N ALA A 68 26.80 -14.34 -15.03
CA ALA A 68 27.64 -14.49 -13.84
C ALA A 68 26.84 -15.05 -12.65
N LEU A 69 25.65 -14.52 -12.36
CA LEU A 69 24.76 -15.08 -11.31
C LEU A 69 24.37 -16.54 -11.60
N LYS A 70 24.06 -16.87 -12.86
CA LYS A 70 23.73 -18.26 -13.27
C LYS A 70 24.93 -19.21 -13.07
N GLU A 71 26.13 -18.74 -13.39
CA GLU A 71 27.39 -19.49 -13.29
C GLU A 71 27.85 -19.66 -11.84
N GLY A 72 27.88 -18.57 -11.06
CA GLY A 72 28.22 -18.60 -9.64
C GLY A 72 27.35 -19.55 -8.84
N ARG A 73 26.02 -19.51 -9.05
CA ARG A 73 25.07 -20.46 -8.45
C ARG A 73 25.32 -21.92 -8.87
N ARG A 74 25.93 -22.18 -10.03
CA ARG A 74 26.39 -23.54 -10.42
C ARG A 74 27.66 -23.92 -9.64
N LYS A 75 28.64 -23.01 -9.56
CA LYS A 75 29.92 -23.22 -8.86
C LYS A 75 29.73 -23.41 -7.35
N LEU A 76 28.93 -22.56 -6.69
CA LEU A 76 28.54 -22.70 -5.28
C LEU A 76 27.87 -24.06 -5.00
N ARG A 77 26.86 -24.44 -5.77
CA ARG A 77 26.17 -25.72 -5.55
C ARG A 77 27.08 -26.92 -5.74
N HIS A 78 28.02 -26.86 -6.68
CA HIS A 78 29.04 -27.89 -6.83
C HIS A 78 29.98 -27.94 -5.61
N LYS A 79 30.52 -26.80 -5.15
CA LYS A 79 31.36 -26.73 -3.94
C LYS A 79 30.66 -27.30 -2.71
N ILE A 80 29.45 -26.83 -2.40
CA ILE A 80 28.68 -27.31 -1.22
C ILE A 80 28.32 -28.81 -1.36
N LYS A 81 28.11 -29.32 -2.58
CA LYS A 81 27.78 -30.75 -2.78
C LYS A 81 28.99 -31.69 -2.66
N PHE A 82 30.18 -31.23 -3.01
CA PHE A 82 31.35 -32.12 -3.19
C PHE A 82 32.55 -31.80 -2.30
N ARG A 83 32.56 -30.70 -1.54
CA ARG A 83 33.61 -30.41 -0.54
C ARG A 83 33.18 -30.78 0.88
N LYS A 84 34.18 -31.19 1.67
CA LYS A 84 34.11 -31.41 3.13
C LYS A 84 34.88 -30.33 3.90
N THR A 85 34.78 -29.06 3.50
CA THR A 85 35.28 -27.96 4.37
C THR A 85 34.25 -27.68 5.47
N THR A 86 34.66 -27.03 6.54
CA THR A 86 33.78 -26.63 7.66
C THR A 86 32.60 -25.78 7.20
N GLU A 87 32.82 -24.89 6.23
CA GLU A 87 31.83 -23.96 5.66
C GLU A 87 30.87 -24.69 4.72
N ALA A 88 31.39 -25.60 3.88
CA ALA A 88 30.58 -26.45 3.03
C ALA A 88 29.74 -27.44 3.86
N GLY A 89 30.30 -27.94 4.98
CA GLY A 89 29.64 -28.77 5.97
C GLY A 89 28.49 -28.04 6.65
N LEU A 90 28.74 -26.86 7.22
CA LEU A 90 27.71 -26.02 7.84
C LEU A 90 26.56 -25.71 6.86
N VAL A 91 26.88 -25.27 5.63
CA VAL A 91 25.86 -24.99 4.62
C VAL A 91 25.11 -26.27 4.21
N ALA A 92 25.76 -27.44 4.22
CA ALA A 92 25.12 -28.74 3.95
C ALA A 92 24.30 -29.28 5.13
N GLU A 93 24.64 -28.95 6.37
CA GLU A 93 23.87 -29.26 7.57
C GLU A 93 22.60 -28.39 7.63
N MET A 94 22.73 -27.10 7.29
CA MET A 94 21.57 -26.23 7.07
C MET A 94 20.66 -26.70 5.93
N ARG A 95 21.18 -27.44 4.94
CA ARG A 95 20.36 -28.09 3.89
C ARG A 95 19.57 -29.30 4.39
N SER A 96 20.09 -30.04 5.37
CA SER A 96 19.44 -31.26 5.87
C SER A 96 18.51 -30.99 7.06
N GLY A 97 18.87 -30.04 7.93
CA GLY A 97 18.10 -29.71 9.14
C GLY A 97 16.98 -28.69 8.92
N ILE A 98 17.11 -27.75 7.98
CA ILE A 98 16.15 -26.65 7.82
C ILE A 98 15.17 -26.94 6.69
N MET A 99 13.90 -27.18 7.03
CA MET A 99 12.82 -27.14 6.05
C MET A 99 12.78 -25.74 5.42
N VAL A 100 12.80 -25.66 4.08
CA VAL A 100 12.63 -24.38 3.37
C VAL A 100 11.17 -23.93 3.51
N ASP A 101 10.89 -23.26 4.60
CA ASP A 101 9.58 -22.78 5.00
C ASP A 101 9.50 -21.24 5.04
N ARG A 102 8.43 -20.73 5.65
CA ARG A 102 8.15 -19.30 5.78
C ARG A 102 9.14 -18.59 6.69
N ASP A 103 9.60 -19.23 7.76
CA ASP A 103 10.36 -18.58 8.82
C ASP A 103 11.83 -18.43 8.41
N LEU A 104 12.42 -19.44 7.75
CA LEU A 104 13.73 -19.28 7.09
C LEU A 104 13.68 -18.18 6.03
N ALA A 105 12.65 -18.16 5.18
CA ALA A 105 12.53 -17.16 4.11
C ALA A 105 12.34 -15.74 4.67
N LYS A 106 11.68 -15.60 5.82
CA LYS A 106 11.56 -14.34 6.56
C LYS A 106 12.91 -13.93 7.18
N ALA A 107 13.61 -14.82 7.88
CA ALA A 107 14.89 -14.50 8.50
C ALA A 107 15.99 -14.15 7.48
N LEU A 108 16.04 -14.87 6.35
CA LEU A 108 16.91 -14.50 5.21
C LEU A 108 16.57 -13.14 4.64
N PHE A 109 15.28 -12.76 4.60
CA PHE A 109 14.87 -11.42 4.19
C PHE A 109 15.33 -10.40 5.22
N ASP A 110 14.96 -10.56 6.49
CA ASP A 110 15.27 -9.62 7.57
C ASP A 110 16.79 -9.35 7.63
N TRP A 111 17.62 -10.40 7.55
CA TRP A 111 19.08 -10.31 7.53
C TRP A 111 19.64 -9.57 6.31
N LEU A 112 19.14 -9.89 5.10
CA LEU A 112 19.58 -9.23 3.85
C LEU A 112 19.24 -7.74 3.82
N TYR A 113 18.40 -7.27 4.74
CA TYR A 113 17.73 -5.98 4.62
C TYR A 113 17.93 -5.03 5.80
N ASN A 114 18.01 -5.49 7.06
CA ASN A 114 18.36 -4.72 8.26
C ASN A 114 17.78 -3.27 8.39
N GLY A 115 16.63 -2.99 7.75
CA GLY A 115 15.99 -1.67 7.71
C GLY A 115 16.29 -0.78 6.49
N GLU A 116 17.16 -1.17 5.56
CA GLU A 116 17.54 -0.37 4.39
C GLU A 116 16.75 -0.67 3.11
N SER A 117 16.59 0.34 2.25
CA SER A 117 15.68 0.29 1.08
C SER A 117 16.35 -0.20 -0.22
N ALA A 118 16.49 -1.52 -0.41
CA ALA A 118 16.79 -2.06 -1.73
C ALA A 118 15.56 -2.10 -2.68
N SER A 119 15.79 -2.38 -3.98
CA SER A 119 14.73 -2.31 -5.00
C SER A 119 14.17 -3.66 -5.50
N ASN A 120 14.70 -4.82 -5.08
CA ASN A 120 14.11 -6.14 -5.41
C ASN A 120 14.56 -7.30 -4.48
N PRO A 121 14.21 -7.29 -3.18
CA PRO A 121 14.66 -8.31 -2.22
C PRO A 121 14.20 -9.74 -2.55
N ALA A 122 13.02 -9.90 -3.14
CA ALA A 122 12.50 -11.21 -3.52
C ALA A 122 13.48 -11.96 -4.45
N MET A 123 14.15 -11.27 -5.37
CA MET A 123 15.09 -11.93 -6.29
C MET A 123 16.41 -12.35 -5.61
N GLN A 124 16.81 -11.70 -4.52
CA GLN A 124 18.00 -12.06 -3.72
C GLN A 124 17.71 -13.24 -2.79
N VAL A 125 16.59 -13.20 -2.05
CA VAL A 125 16.10 -14.37 -1.27
C VAL A 125 15.93 -15.59 -2.19
N ARG A 126 15.45 -15.40 -3.43
CA ARG A 126 15.40 -16.47 -4.45
C ARG A 126 16.76 -17.08 -4.76
N PHE A 127 17.78 -16.25 -4.88
CA PHE A 127 19.13 -16.70 -5.22
C PHE A 127 19.71 -17.56 -4.10
N VAL A 128 19.58 -17.10 -2.85
CA VAL A 128 20.00 -17.83 -1.64
C VAL A 128 19.25 -19.15 -1.49
N LEU A 129 17.91 -19.14 -1.55
CA LEU A 129 17.11 -20.37 -1.48
C LEU A 129 17.41 -21.37 -2.62
N GLN A 130 17.89 -20.90 -3.78
CA GLN A 130 18.33 -21.75 -4.89
C GLN A 130 19.77 -22.26 -4.77
N ILE A 131 20.55 -21.75 -3.81
CA ILE A 131 21.86 -22.32 -3.40
C ILE A 131 21.63 -23.39 -2.34
N ILE A 132 20.72 -23.14 -1.39
CA ILE A 132 20.35 -24.07 -0.32
C ILE A 132 19.60 -25.28 -0.90
N SER A 133 18.45 -25.08 -1.55
CA SER A 133 17.61 -26.19 -2.03
C SER A 133 18.25 -26.99 -3.19
N GLU A 134 18.36 -28.32 -3.04
CA GLU A 134 18.74 -29.24 -4.14
C GLU A 134 17.70 -29.23 -5.27
N LYS A 135 16.41 -29.28 -4.92
CA LYS A 135 15.32 -29.19 -5.88
C LYS A 135 15.22 -27.75 -6.36
N SER A 136 15.02 -27.55 -7.66
CA SER A 136 14.64 -26.25 -8.19
C SER A 136 13.32 -25.83 -7.56
N VAL A 137 13.35 -24.89 -6.60
CA VAL A 137 12.15 -24.32 -5.99
C VAL A 137 11.25 -23.84 -7.13
N SER A 138 10.07 -24.47 -7.27
CA SER A 138 9.24 -24.26 -8.43
C SER A 138 8.89 -22.77 -8.55
N ARG A 139 8.71 -22.26 -9.77
CA ARG A 139 8.38 -20.83 -9.96
C ARG A 139 7.13 -20.44 -9.16
N GLN A 140 6.21 -21.38 -8.96
CA GLN A 140 4.96 -21.20 -8.23
C GLN A 140 5.15 -21.28 -6.70
N THR A 141 5.89 -22.26 -6.19
CA THR A 141 6.26 -22.36 -4.76
C THR A 141 7.04 -21.11 -4.34
N PHE A 142 8.04 -20.71 -5.14
CA PHE A 142 8.80 -19.50 -4.89
C PHE A 142 7.92 -18.25 -5.00
N SER A 143 7.04 -18.15 -6.01
CA SER A 143 6.14 -17.00 -6.13
C SER A 143 5.15 -16.91 -4.96
N THR A 144 4.73 -18.04 -4.39
CA THR A 144 3.83 -18.08 -3.22
C THR A 144 4.59 -17.67 -1.96
N LEU A 145 5.78 -18.22 -1.73
CA LEU A 145 6.63 -17.88 -0.59
C LEU A 145 7.08 -16.42 -0.66
N ALA A 146 7.54 -15.95 -1.81
CA ALA A 146 7.94 -14.55 -2.02
C ALA A 146 6.75 -13.59 -2.02
N ALA A 147 5.55 -14.00 -2.47
CA ALA A 147 4.35 -13.20 -2.29
C ALA A 147 3.92 -13.15 -0.82
N SER A 148 4.03 -14.25 -0.07
CA SER A 148 3.75 -14.30 1.37
C SER A 148 4.72 -13.41 2.14
N VAL A 149 6.03 -13.57 1.94
CA VAL A 149 7.08 -12.75 2.56
C VAL A 149 6.99 -11.29 2.11
N SER A 150 6.81 -11.00 0.82
CA SER A 150 6.62 -9.61 0.34
C SER A 150 5.27 -9.00 0.72
N ALA A 151 4.27 -9.82 1.09
CA ALA A 151 3.03 -9.34 1.71
C ALA A 151 3.26 -9.11 3.20
N GLU A 152 3.92 -10.02 3.91
CA GLU A 152 4.28 -9.94 5.33
C GLU A 152 5.24 -8.78 5.66
N ILE A 153 6.07 -8.35 4.72
CA ILE A 153 6.94 -7.18 4.85
C ILE A 153 6.30 -5.89 4.31
N ARG A 154 5.42 -5.96 3.29
CA ARG A 154 4.49 -4.83 3.01
C ARG A 154 3.57 -4.57 4.20
N THR A 155 3.19 -5.63 4.88
CA THR A 155 2.49 -5.66 6.16
C THR A 155 3.48 -5.86 7.31
N GLY A 156 4.72 -5.40 7.22
CA GLY A 156 5.63 -5.32 8.39
C GLY A 156 5.00 -4.48 9.51
N SER A 157 4.05 -3.62 9.13
CA SER A 157 2.93 -3.14 9.92
C SER A 157 1.91 -4.26 10.28
N THR A 158 2.35 -5.41 10.83
CA THR A 158 1.53 -6.66 10.90
C THR A 158 0.43 -6.62 11.95
N ARG A 159 0.35 -5.53 12.73
CA ARG A 159 -0.79 -5.22 13.61
C ARG A 159 -1.97 -4.63 12.82
N LEU A 160 -1.77 -4.17 11.59
CA LEU A 160 -2.72 -3.36 10.83
C LEU A 160 -3.13 -3.96 9.47
N SER A 161 -3.19 -5.28 9.34
CA SER A 161 -3.97 -5.94 8.27
C SER A 161 -5.00 -6.88 8.89
N PRO A 162 -6.27 -6.86 8.46
CA PRO A 162 -7.30 -7.68 9.08
C PRO A 162 -7.19 -9.11 8.55
N ARG A 163 -7.43 -10.10 9.42
CA ARG A 163 -7.31 -11.52 9.05
C ARG A 163 -8.64 -12.11 8.54
N THR A 164 -9.75 -11.43 8.81
CA THR A 164 -11.09 -11.82 8.35
C THR A 164 -11.87 -10.61 7.81
N PRO A 165 -12.91 -10.84 6.99
CA PRO A 165 -13.85 -9.80 6.56
C PRO A 165 -14.44 -8.97 7.70
N GLU A 166 -14.78 -9.60 8.82
CA GLU A 166 -15.33 -8.95 10.01
C GLU A 166 -14.32 -7.98 10.62
N GLN A 167 -13.06 -8.40 10.79
CA GLN A 167 -11.98 -7.55 11.29
C GLN A 167 -11.67 -6.39 10.34
N PHE A 168 -11.92 -6.54 9.03
CA PHE A 168 -11.79 -5.44 8.08
C PHE A 168 -12.87 -4.39 8.33
N VAL A 169 -14.13 -4.80 8.41
CA VAL A 169 -15.27 -3.90 8.63
C VAL A 169 -15.23 -3.25 10.02
N GLU A 170 -14.92 -4.01 11.07
CA GLU A 170 -14.69 -3.50 12.43
C GLU A 170 -13.62 -2.39 12.43
N ARG A 171 -12.51 -2.62 11.70
CA ARG A 171 -11.48 -1.60 11.54
C ARG A 171 -11.97 -0.36 10.79
N LEU A 172 -12.75 -0.50 9.73
CA LEU A 172 -13.33 0.66 9.04
C LEU A 172 -14.20 1.48 10.00
N LEU A 173 -15.03 0.81 10.82
CA LEU A 173 -15.89 1.45 11.82
C LEU A 173 -15.10 2.16 12.91
N SER A 174 -14.03 1.55 13.43
CA SER A 174 -13.18 2.13 14.50
C SER A 174 -12.41 3.38 14.06
N GLN A 175 -12.21 3.57 12.75
CA GLN A 175 -11.52 4.72 12.17
C GLN A 175 -12.48 5.74 11.54
N ALA A 176 -13.76 5.42 11.42
CA ALA A 176 -14.75 6.31 10.85
C ALA A 176 -15.11 7.44 11.82
N TRP A 177 -15.41 8.61 11.28
CA TRP A 177 -16.13 9.63 12.02
C TRP A 177 -17.63 9.32 11.96
N PHE A 178 -18.31 9.34 13.11
CA PHE A 178 -19.77 9.32 13.22
C PHE A 178 -20.25 10.61 13.93
N PRO A 179 -21.46 11.11 13.65
CA PRO A 179 -22.05 12.20 14.43
C PRO A 179 -22.49 11.74 15.81
N ASP A 180 -22.25 12.57 16.83
CA ASP A 180 -23.08 12.55 18.05
C ASP A 180 -24.52 12.94 17.65
N SER A 181 -25.41 11.97 17.58
CA SER A 181 -26.85 12.26 17.44
C SER A 181 -27.70 11.14 18.02
N ASP A 182 -28.62 11.50 18.93
CA ASP A 182 -29.72 10.64 19.37
C ASP A 182 -30.73 10.35 18.25
N ARG A 183 -30.56 10.99 17.09
CA ARG A 183 -31.39 10.79 15.91
C ARG A 183 -31.00 9.46 15.25
N PRO A 184 -31.91 8.48 15.12
CA PRO A 184 -31.62 7.27 14.37
C PRO A 184 -31.23 7.65 12.93
N PRO A 185 -30.26 6.95 12.31
CA PRO A 185 -29.80 7.27 10.97
C PRO A 185 -30.98 7.29 10.01
N ALA A 186 -31.04 8.28 9.12
CA ALA A 186 -32.02 8.29 8.06
C ALA A 186 -31.68 7.17 7.07
N ILE A 187 -32.18 5.96 7.30
CA ILE A 187 -31.90 4.79 6.47
C ILE A 187 -32.56 5.03 5.09
N PRO A 188 -31.80 5.03 3.98
CA PRO A 188 -32.41 5.00 2.65
C PRO A 188 -33.25 3.71 2.54
N PRO A 189 -34.55 3.79 2.20
CA PRO A 189 -35.43 2.63 2.25
C PRO A 189 -34.90 1.49 1.38
N ALA A 190 -34.70 0.32 2.01
CA ALA A 190 -34.18 -0.86 1.33
C ALA A 190 -35.09 -1.24 0.15
N GLY A 191 -34.49 -1.55 -1.00
CA GLY A 191 -35.22 -1.87 -2.23
C GLY A 191 -35.63 -0.66 -3.08
N VAL A 192 -35.68 0.57 -2.55
CA VAL A 192 -35.85 1.76 -3.38
C VAL A 192 -34.53 2.02 -4.13
N LYS A 193 -34.48 1.62 -5.40
CA LYS A 193 -33.56 2.23 -6.36
C LYS A 193 -33.89 3.73 -6.36
N PRO A 194 -32.94 4.65 -6.08
CA PRO A 194 -33.24 6.07 -6.18
C PRO A 194 -33.81 6.32 -7.57
N VAL A 195 -34.96 7.02 -7.61
CA VAL A 195 -35.62 7.36 -8.87
C VAL A 195 -34.58 8.01 -9.77
N ARG A 196 -34.57 7.66 -11.07
CA ARG A 196 -33.56 8.10 -12.06
C ARG A 196 -33.50 9.62 -12.27
N GLU A 197 -34.31 10.37 -11.53
CA GLU A 197 -34.36 11.82 -11.45
C GLU A 197 -33.23 12.35 -10.55
N ILE A 198 -31.99 12.18 -11.04
CA ILE A 198 -30.99 13.23 -10.83
C ILE A 198 -31.64 14.52 -11.36
N PRO A 199 -31.76 15.59 -10.57
CA PRO A 199 -32.27 16.86 -11.07
C PRO A 199 -31.45 17.29 -12.27
N ARG A 200 -32.08 17.31 -13.45
CA ARG A 200 -31.45 17.88 -14.65
C ARG A 200 -31.26 19.37 -14.39
N LEU A 201 -30.04 19.77 -14.04
CA LEU A 201 -29.61 21.16 -14.07
C LEU A 201 -29.72 21.66 -15.53
N TYR A 202 -30.91 22.16 -15.87
CA TYR A 202 -31.28 22.70 -17.18
C TYR A 202 -30.65 24.09 -17.40
N HIS A 203 -29.33 24.22 -17.28
CA HIS A 203 -28.61 25.37 -17.83
C HIS A 203 -28.48 25.23 -19.35
N LYS A 204 -29.60 25.46 -20.04
CA LYS A 204 -29.62 25.76 -21.46
C LYS A 204 -28.90 27.09 -21.71
N ARG A 205 -27.69 27.05 -22.25
CA ARG A 205 -27.34 27.70 -23.52
C ARG A 205 -25.91 27.37 -23.96
N SER A 206 -25.76 27.21 -25.28
CA SER A 206 -24.51 27.23 -26.05
C SER A 206 -23.33 26.37 -25.56
N PHE A 207 -23.34 25.08 -25.95
CA PHE A 207 -22.33 24.53 -26.85
C PHE A 207 -22.99 23.51 -27.80
N ARG A 208 -22.68 23.58 -29.11
CA ARG A 208 -23.16 22.65 -30.16
C ARG A 208 -22.06 21.63 -30.49
N CYS A 209 -22.46 20.51 -31.10
CA CYS A 209 -21.64 19.33 -31.45
C CYS A 209 -21.20 18.47 -30.24
N LEU A 210 -21.43 17.15 -30.18
CA LEU A 210 -21.99 16.17 -31.15
C LEU A 210 -23.07 15.29 -30.48
N ARG A 211 -23.88 14.59 -31.31
CA ARG A 211 -24.97 13.71 -30.85
C ARG A 211 -24.44 12.46 -30.14
N LEU A 212 -25.10 12.06 -29.05
CA LEU A 212 -24.98 10.72 -28.47
C LEU A 212 -26.01 9.78 -29.12
N PRO A 213 -25.62 8.58 -29.59
CA PRO A 213 -26.54 7.46 -29.79
C PRO A 213 -27.02 6.87 -28.45
N LEU A 214 -28.02 5.99 -28.54
CA LEU A 214 -28.68 5.35 -27.40
C LEU A 214 -27.79 4.32 -26.68
N GLU A 215 -28.33 3.83 -25.54
CA GLU A 215 -27.78 2.85 -24.60
C GLU A 215 -26.70 3.38 -23.63
N SER A 216 -27.08 3.43 -22.35
CA SER A 216 -26.23 3.93 -21.25
C SER A 216 -26.07 2.89 -20.13
N PRO A 217 -25.07 2.00 -20.22
CA PRO A 217 -24.53 1.27 -19.09
C PRO A 217 -23.32 2.00 -18.51
N ASN A 218 -23.50 2.72 -17.39
CA ASN A 218 -22.47 3.31 -16.52
C ASN A 218 -21.07 3.56 -17.13
N ARG A 219 -21.00 4.49 -18.09
CA ARG A 219 -19.75 5.14 -18.52
C ARG A 219 -20.00 6.61 -18.86
N ARG A 220 -19.59 7.52 -17.98
CA ARG A 220 -19.24 8.91 -18.33
C ARG A 220 -17.98 9.29 -17.57
N ALA A 221 -16.87 9.60 -18.23
CA ALA A 221 -16.63 10.75 -19.11
C ALA A 221 -16.12 11.98 -18.35
N LEU A 222 -14.89 11.86 -17.82
CA LEU A 222 -13.93 12.96 -17.73
C LEU A 222 -12.61 12.46 -18.31
N GLY A 223 -12.21 12.99 -19.47
CA GLY A 223 -10.97 12.64 -20.13
C GLY A 223 -9.78 13.42 -19.57
N VAL A 224 -9.22 12.97 -18.45
CA VAL A 224 -7.82 13.26 -18.06
C VAL A 224 -7.24 11.98 -17.44
N GLY A 225 -6.32 11.32 -18.14
CA GLY A 225 -5.90 9.96 -17.81
C GLY A 225 -4.76 9.88 -16.79
N ILE A 226 -5.07 9.47 -15.55
CA ILE A 226 -4.14 8.89 -14.56
C ILE A 226 -4.93 7.87 -13.70
N SER A 227 -4.57 6.59 -13.53
CA SER A 227 -3.64 5.75 -14.32
C SER A 227 -3.91 4.25 -14.07
N GLY A 228 -4.02 3.43 -15.13
CA GLY A 228 -3.79 1.98 -15.09
C GLY A 228 -4.79 1.06 -14.35
N GLY A 229 -5.87 1.58 -13.78
CA GLY A 229 -6.90 0.78 -13.11
C GLY A 229 -7.63 -0.17 -14.08
N LYS A 230 -7.68 -1.47 -13.75
CA LYS A 230 -8.59 -2.40 -14.43
C LYS A 230 -9.99 -2.19 -13.87
N VAL A 231 -10.77 -1.34 -14.54
CA VAL A 231 -12.23 -1.28 -14.38
C VAL A 231 -12.80 -2.68 -14.66
N GLY A 232 -13.74 -3.13 -13.85
CA GLY A 232 -14.27 -4.50 -13.95
C GLY A 232 -15.62 -4.68 -13.27
N ARG A 233 -15.98 -5.94 -13.05
CA ARG A 233 -17.18 -6.35 -12.32
C ARG A 233 -16.82 -7.44 -11.32
N PHE A 234 -17.35 -7.33 -10.11
CA PHE A 234 -17.29 -8.33 -9.05
C PHE A 234 -18.66 -9.03 -8.93
N ARG A 235 -18.68 -10.32 -8.58
CA ARG A 235 -19.91 -11.11 -8.45
C ARG A 235 -20.28 -11.24 -6.97
N SER A 236 -21.18 -10.37 -6.52
CA SER A 236 -21.57 -10.25 -5.10
C SER A 236 -22.38 -11.45 -4.63
N LYS A 237 -21.92 -12.14 -3.58
CA LYS A 237 -22.72 -13.21 -2.97
C LYS A 237 -23.96 -12.66 -2.26
N ARG A 238 -23.86 -11.44 -1.72
CA ARG A 238 -24.92 -10.77 -0.98
C ARG A 238 -26.08 -10.33 -1.87
N ASP A 239 -25.78 -9.68 -3.00
CA ASP A 239 -26.79 -9.23 -3.97
C ASP A 239 -27.18 -10.35 -4.95
N GLY A 240 -27.38 -11.58 -4.45
CA GLY A 240 -27.91 -12.70 -5.25
C GLY A 240 -27.06 -13.10 -6.47
N TYR A 241 -25.73 -12.88 -6.42
CA TYR A 241 -24.78 -13.06 -7.52
C TYR A 241 -24.79 -11.99 -8.62
N ASP A 242 -25.36 -10.80 -8.36
CA ASP A 242 -25.27 -9.65 -9.25
C ASP A 242 -23.83 -9.17 -9.50
N LEU A 243 -23.64 -8.53 -10.65
CA LEU A 243 -22.35 -8.01 -11.11
C LEU A 243 -22.17 -6.53 -10.76
N ILE A 244 -21.53 -6.27 -9.62
CA ILE A 244 -21.22 -4.93 -9.11
C ILE A 244 -20.01 -4.34 -9.86
N PRO A 245 -20.08 -3.10 -10.39
CA PRO A 245 -18.93 -2.45 -11.03
C PRO A 245 -17.86 -2.09 -10.00
N HIS A 246 -16.60 -2.03 -10.46
CA HIS A 246 -15.53 -1.37 -9.73
C HIS A 246 -14.59 -0.65 -10.70
N GLU A 247 -14.05 0.50 -10.32
CA GLU A 247 -13.13 1.30 -11.13
C GLU A 247 -11.65 1.01 -10.82
N SER A 248 -11.35 0.57 -9.59
CA SER A 248 -9.98 0.24 -9.17
C SER A 248 -9.81 -1.18 -8.59
N LYS A 249 -8.55 -1.61 -8.41
CA LYS A 249 -8.24 -2.86 -7.69
C LYS A 249 -8.44 -2.73 -6.17
N ALA A 250 -8.22 -1.53 -5.62
CA ALA A 250 -8.38 -1.26 -4.19
C ALA A 250 -9.87 -1.34 -3.80
N GLU A 251 -10.71 -0.63 -4.54
CA GLU A 251 -12.18 -0.69 -4.44
C GLU A 251 -12.71 -2.13 -4.58
N ARG A 252 -12.21 -2.90 -5.56
CA ARG A 252 -12.55 -4.32 -5.67
C ARG A 252 -12.19 -5.12 -4.41
N ALA A 253 -11.00 -4.91 -3.85
CA ALA A 253 -10.57 -5.60 -2.63
C ALA A 253 -11.44 -5.21 -1.42
N TYR A 254 -11.85 -3.94 -1.33
CA TYR A 254 -12.84 -3.49 -0.35
C TYR A 254 -14.18 -4.21 -0.54
N ILE A 255 -14.74 -4.22 -1.76
CA ILE A 255 -15.99 -4.92 -2.07
C ILE A 255 -15.89 -6.40 -1.72
N GLU A 256 -14.79 -7.08 -2.04
CA GLU A 256 -14.55 -8.49 -1.73
C GLU A 256 -14.58 -8.78 -0.21
N GLN A 257 -14.05 -7.88 0.63
CA GLN A 257 -14.15 -8.02 2.09
C GLN A 257 -15.56 -7.66 2.62
N ILE A 258 -16.15 -6.58 2.13
CA ILE A 258 -17.47 -6.09 2.56
C ILE A 258 -18.60 -7.08 2.20
N ASP A 259 -18.55 -7.68 1.01
CA ASP A 259 -19.52 -8.70 0.58
C ASP A 259 -19.51 -9.92 1.51
N ALA A 260 -18.33 -10.31 1.96
CA ALA A 260 -18.11 -11.49 2.79
C ALA A 260 -18.34 -11.29 4.30
N ALA A 261 -18.34 -10.04 4.80
CA ALA A 261 -18.47 -9.75 6.23
C ALA A 261 -19.91 -9.87 6.72
N SER A 262 -20.15 -10.76 7.68
CA SER A 262 -21.51 -11.03 8.22
C SER A 262 -22.17 -9.83 8.93
N THR A 263 -21.39 -8.93 9.51
CA THR A 263 -21.87 -7.72 10.21
C THR A 263 -22.41 -6.64 9.27
N VAL A 264 -21.97 -6.64 8.01
CA VAL A 264 -22.61 -5.82 6.97
C VAL A 264 -23.94 -6.48 6.66
N ASP A 265 -25.03 -5.71 6.64
CA ASP A 265 -26.34 -6.14 6.15
C ASP A 265 -26.45 -5.85 4.64
N TRP A 266 -26.07 -4.65 4.22
CA TRP A 266 -26.18 -4.17 2.83
C TRP A 266 -25.06 -3.20 2.45
N TYR A 267 -24.72 -3.13 1.16
CA TYR A 267 -23.83 -2.08 0.63
C TYR A 267 -24.21 -1.62 -0.79
N ARG A 268 -23.67 -0.47 -1.21
CA ARG A 268 -23.63 -0.03 -2.62
C ARG A 268 -22.34 0.70 -2.98
N VAL A 269 -21.94 0.54 -4.24
CA VAL A 269 -20.90 1.31 -4.93
C VAL A 269 -21.50 2.56 -5.55
N GLN A 270 -20.76 3.68 -5.56
CA GLN A 270 -21.18 4.99 -6.11
C GLN A 270 -22.61 5.40 -5.69
N PRO A 271 -22.91 5.45 -4.38
CA PRO A 271 -24.28 5.41 -3.87
C PRO A 271 -24.97 6.78 -3.84
N LEU A 272 -24.21 7.88 -3.93
CA LEU A 272 -24.65 9.25 -3.69
C LEU A 272 -24.05 10.18 -4.75
N ALA A 273 -24.77 11.25 -5.10
CA ALA A 273 -24.27 12.38 -5.87
C ALA A 273 -24.18 13.60 -4.94
N ILE A 274 -22.97 14.02 -4.58
CA ILE A 274 -22.75 15.08 -3.60
C ILE A 274 -22.11 16.30 -4.29
N SER A 275 -22.85 17.42 -4.29
CA SER A 275 -22.35 18.71 -4.78
C SER A 275 -21.30 19.30 -3.84
N TYR A 276 -20.25 19.89 -4.42
CA TYR A 276 -19.21 20.65 -3.73
C TYR A 276 -18.69 21.77 -4.64
N ARG A 277 -18.05 22.79 -4.07
CA ARG A 277 -17.36 23.83 -4.83
C ARG A 277 -15.86 23.59 -4.85
N ALA A 278 -15.23 23.72 -6.01
CA ALA A 278 -13.79 23.66 -6.18
C ALA A 278 -13.34 24.58 -7.33
N LEU A 279 -12.30 25.39 -7.06
CA LEU A 279 -11.73 26.34 -8.03
C LEU A 279 -12.79 27.28 -8.66
N GLY A 280 -13.72 27.78 -7.84
CA GLY A 280 -14.81 28.68 -8.27
C GLY A 280 -16.04 27.99 -8.87
N SER A 281 -15.93 26.73 -9.30
CA SER A 281 -17.02 25.99 -9.95
C SER A 281 -17.74 25.02 -9.00
N GLU A 282 -19.04 24.82 -9.23
CA GLU A 282 -19.74 23.67 -8.67
C GLU A 282 -19.33 22.38 -9.40
N ARG A 283 -19.12 21.32 -8.63
CA ARG A 283 -18.78 19.97 -9.10
C ARG A 283 -19.62 18.97 -8.32
N VAL A 284 -19.88 17.81 -8.90
CA VAL A 284 -20.48 16.65 -8.23
C VAL A 284 -19.39 15.59 -8.06
N TYR A 285 -19.36 14.91 -6.93
CA TYR A 285 -18.59 13.67 -6.79
C TYR A 285 -19.48 12.55 -6.24
N TYR A 286 -19.04 11.32 -6.47
CA TYR A 286 -19.72 10.10 -6.06
C TYR A 286 -18.78 9.37 -5.10
N PRO A 287 -19.16 9.14 -3.82
CA PRO A 287 -18.35 8.36 -2.90
C PRO A 287 -18.16 6.94 -3.40
N ASP A 288 -17.02 6.30 -3.13
CA ASP A 288 -16.77 4.96 -3.66
C ASP A 288 -17.78 3.92 -3.10
N LEU A 289 -18.06 3.93 -1.79
CA LEU A 289 -18.88 2.93 -1.10
C LEU A 289 -19.83 3.52 -0.03
N MET A 290 -20.94 2.84 0.23
CA MET A 290 -21.83 3.04 1.38
C MET A 290 -22.27 1.69 1.93
N LEU A 291 -22.19 1.54 3.24
CA LEU A 291 -22.48 0.32 4.00
C LEU A 291 -23.62 0.58 4.99
N ARG A 292 -24.47 -0.43 5.22
CA ARG A 292 -25.36 -0.53 6.37
C ARG A 292 -24.95 -1.75 7.19
N MET A 293 -24.72 -1.53 8.48
CA MET A 293 -24.45 -2.56 9.48
C MET A 293 -25.75 -3.22 9.94
N ASP A 294 -25.64 -4.44 10.46
CA ASP A 294 -26.71 -5.16 11.15
C ASP A 294 -27.31 -4.38 12.34
N ASP A 295 -26.50 -3.63 13.07
CA ASP A 295 -26.93 -2.70 14.13
C ASP A 295 -27.58 -1.39 13.62
N GLY A 296 -27.77 -1.26 12.31
CA GLY A 296 -28.42 -0.11 11.66
C GLY A 296 -27.50 1.09 11.40
N ARG A 297 -26.24 1.10 11.89
CA ARG A 297 -25.29 2.16 11.54
C ARG A 297 -25.02 2.18 10.04
N VAL A 298 -24.84 3.39 9.51
CA VAL A 298 -24.54 3.63 8.09
C VAL A 298 -23.18 4.28 7.96
N LEU A 299 -22.32 3.76 7.09
CA LEU A 299 -20.97 4.28 6.85
C LEU A 299 -20.75 4.54 5.36
N VAL A 300 -20.36 5.76 5.00
CA VAL A 300 -19.86 6.09 3.64
C VAL A 300 -18.34 6.04 3.65
N VAL A 301 -17.74 5.34 2.67
CA VAL A 301 -16.29 5.16 2.56
C VAL A 301 -15.79 5.68 1.21
N GLU A 302 -14.78 6.55 1.26
CA GLU A 302 -13.96 6.95 0.12
C GLU A 302 -12.62 6.22 0.20
N VAL A 303 -12.25 5.50 -0.86
CA VAL A 303 -11.00 4.74 -0.99
C VAL A 303 -10.09 5.44 -1.97
N LYS A 304 -8.86 5.75 -1.56
CA LYS A 304 -7.85 6.35 -2.45
C LYS A 304 -6.51 5.64 -2.31
N SER A 305 -5.58 5.89 -3.22
CA SER A 305 -4.20 5.49 -2.95
C SER A 305 -3.65 6.33 -1.78
N SER A 306 -2.76 5.77 -0.98
CA SER A 306 -2.15 6.43 0.20
C SER A 306 -1.78 7.90 -0.06
N LEU A 307 -0.98 8.18 -1.10
CA LEU A 307 -0.58 9.55 -1.45
C LEU A 307 -1.75 10.43 -1.95
N GLU A 308 -2.83 9.85 -2.47
CA GLU A 308 -4.02 10.59 -2.91
C GLU A 308 -4.95 11.00 -1.77
N ILE A 309 -4.82 10.41 -0.59
CA ILE A 309 -5.47 10.94 0.63
C ILE A 309 -4.98 12.36 0.89
N CYS A 310 -3.67 12.60 0.73
CA CYS A 310 -3.07 13.92 0.85
C CYS A 310 -3.38 14.87 -0.31
N ALA A 311 -4.21 14.51 -1.31
CA ALA A 311 -4.52 15.42 -2.41
C ALA A 311 -5.61 16.43 -2.03
N ILE A 312 -5.43 17.71 -2.40
CA ILE A 312 -6.38 18.79 -2.04
C ILE A 312 -7.80 18.55 -2.57
N ASP A 313 -7.93 17.92 -3.74
CA ASP A 313 -9.24 17.58 -4.31
C ASP A 313 -9.89 16.39 -3.61
N THR A 314 -9.11 15.44 -3.08
CA THR A 314 -9.62 14.39 -2.19
C THR A 314 -10.14 15.02 -0.89
N LEU A 315 -9.37 15.93 -0.29
CA LEU A 315 -9.77 16.61 0.94
C LEU A 315 -11.04 17.46 0.76
N ARG A 316 -11.19 18.16 -0.38
CA ARG A 316 -12.42 18.89 -0.74
C ARG A 316 -13.64 17.97 -0.79
N LYS A 317 -13.53 16.82 -1.46
CA LYS A 317 -14.59 15.80 -1.52
C LYS A 317 -14.88 15.22 -0.14
N ALA A 318 -13.85 14.91 0.64
CA ALA A 318 -13.99 14.33 1.97
C ALA A 318 -14.70 15.25 2.96
N VAL A 319 -14.40 16.55 2.94
CA VAL A 319 -15.12 17.54 3.76
C VAL A 319 -16.58 17.69 3.31
N ALA A 320 -16.86 17.67 2.01
CA ALA A 320 -18.23 17.67 1.49
C ALA A 320 -19.00 16.39 1.91
N GLY A 321 -18.37 15.23 1.81
CA GLY A 321 -18.92 13.92 2.20
C GLY A 321 -19.22 13.83 3.67
N ARG A 322 -18.28 14.23 4.53
CA ARG A 322 -18.53 14.29 5.96
C ARG A 322 -19.67 15.24 6.32
N ARG A 323 -19.78 16.41 5.67
CA ARG A 323 -20.91 17.34 5.87
C ARG A 323 -22.24 16.71 5.45
N TYR A 324 -22.27 16.00 4.32
CA TYR A 324 -23.45 15.28 3.85
C TYR A 324 -23.84 14.15 4.83
N CYS A 325 -22.89 13.31 5.24
CA CYS A 325 -23.12 12.22 6.19
C CYS A 325 -23.59 12.75 7.55
N LYS A 326 -22.98 13.83 8.07
CA LYS A 326 -23.43 14.52 9.29
C LYS A 326 -24.91 14.92 9.22
N ALA A 327 -25.36 15.48 8.10
CA ALA A 327 -26.74 15.91 7.92
C ALA A 327 -27.77 14.75 7.92
N ASN A 328 -27.32 13.51 7.66
CA ASN A 328 -28.16 12.32 7.58
C ASN A 328 -28.01 11.35 8.77
N GLY A 329 -27.15 11.66 9.75
CA GLY A 329 -26.85 10.76 10.87
C GLY A 329 -25.94 9.58 10.48
N TRP A 330 -25.13 9.72 9.43
CA TRP A 330 -24.26 8.66 8.92
C TRP A 330 -22.79 8.90 9.24
N GLY A 331 -22.02 7.83 9.34
CA GLY A 331 -20.57 7.89 9.42
C GLY A 331 -19.90 8.19 8.08
N TYR A 332 -18.66 8.69 8.14
CA TYR A 332 -17.81 8.95 6.99
C TYR A 332 -16.36 8.52 7.27
N LEU A 333 -15.74 7.85 6.30
CA LEU A 333 -14.34 7.44 6.32
C LEU A 333 -13.65 7.77 4.99
N LEU A 334 -12.47 8.38 5.06
CA LEU A 334 -11.49 8.44 3.97
C LEU A 334 -10.34 7.50 4.33
N ALA A 335 -10.09 6.47 3.51
CA ALA A 335 -9.10 5.43 3.77
C ALA A 335 -8.26 5.06 2.53
N ASP A 336 -7.11 4.43 2.78
CA ASP A 336 -6.15 4.03 1.75
C ASP A 336 -6.47 2.65 1.15
N GLU A 337 -5.69 2.20 0.16
CA GLU A 337 -5.88 0.90 -0.47
C GLU A 337 -5.70 -0.32 0.46
N THR A 338 -5.29 -0.10 1.72
CA THR A 338 -5.04 -1.15 2.72
C THR A 338 -6.03 -1.14 3.90
N GLY A 339 -6.97 -0.19 3.94
CA GLY A 339 -7.91 -0.04 5.06
C GLY A 339 -7.49 0.96 6.14
N LEU A 340 -6.43 1.77 5.92
CA LEU A 340 -5.99 2.78 6.88
C LEU A 340 -6.66 4.13 6.60
N GLY A 341 -7.40 4.62 7.58
CA GLY A 341 -7.97 5.96 7.60
C GLY A 341 -6.94 7.03 7.98
N VAL A 342 -7.32 8.29 7.79
CA VAL A 342 -6.48 9.48 8.08
C VAL A 342 -5.84 9.42 9.48
N GLY A 343 -6.58 8.99 10.50
CA GLY A 343 -6.10 8.93 11.87
C GLY A 343 -5.02 7.88 12.14
N ASP A 344 -5.03 6.75 11.44
CA ASP A 344 -3.99 5.72 11.58
C ASP A 344 -2.82 5.97 10.63
N LEU A 345 -3.07 6.58 9.46
CA LEU A 345 -2.00 7.11 8.60
C LEU A 345 -1.18 8.19 9.30
N MET A 346 -1.80 9.07 10.10
CA MET A 346 -1.07 10.00 10.98
C MET A 346 -0.15 9.30 11.99
N LYS A 347 -0.46 8.07 12.41
CA LYS A 347 0.34 7.27 13.34
C LYS A 347 1.35 6.34 12.65
N TYR A 348 1.24 6.16 11.33
CA TYR A 348 2.07 5.23 10.57
C TYR A 348 3.58 5.54 10.72
N PRO A 349 4.45 4.56 11.00
CA PRO A 349 5.87 4.82 11.21
C PRO A 349 6.54 5.54 10.02
N VAL A 350 7.34 6.57 10.31
CA VAL A 350 8.14 7.28 9.30
C VAL A 350 9.59 7.21 9.78
N PRO A 351 10.55 6.74 8.96
CA PRO A 351 11.96 6.72 9.33
C PRO A 351 12.49 8.15 9.55
N PRO A 352 13.61 8.35 10.27
CA PRO A 352 14.25 9.66 10.37
C PRO A 352 14.52 10.26 8.98
N VAL A 353 14.13 11.52 8.79
CA VAL A 353 14.29 12.23 7.51
C VAL A 353 15.29 13.36 7.66
N GLU A 354 16.42 13.23 6.97
CA GLU A 354 17.43 14.29 6.88
C GLU A 354 16.81 15.60 6.37
N ARG A 355 17.19 16.72 6.99
CA ARG A 355 16.76 18.07 6.60
C ARG A 355 15.23 18.26 6.56
N LEU A 356 14.49 17.53 7.41
CA LEU A 356 13.04 17.69 7.53
C LEU A 356 12.62 19.14 7.87
N ALA A 357 13.37 19.83 8.75
CA ALA A 357 13.10 21.22 9.08
C ALA A 357 13.20 22.13 7.84
N ASP A 358 14.28 22.01 7.05
CA ASP A 358 14.49 22.75 5.79
C ASP A 358 13.42 22.43 4.73
N PHE A 359 12.87 21.22 4.75
CA PHE A 359 11.74 20.84 3.91
C PHE A 359 10.47 21.59 4.35
N ILE A 360 10.13 21.57 5.64
CA ILE A 360 8.94 22.26 6.17
C ILE A 360 9.06 23.79 5.95
N SER A 361 10.21 24.41 6.25
CA SER A 361 10.42 25.86 6.02
C SER A 361 10.18 26.25 4.56
N ALA A 362 10.74 25.50 3.60
CA ALA A 362 10.51 25.77 2.18
C ALA A 362 9.07 25.52 1.73
N VAL A 363 8.33 24.61 2.38
CA VAL A 363 6.89 24.44 2.14
C VAL A 363 6.10 25.65 2.67
N ASP A 364 6.52 26.24 3.78
CA ASP A 364 5.90 27.43 4.38
C ASP A 364 6.18 28.71 3.60
N GLU A 365 7.39 28.88 3.11
CA GLU A 365 7.82 30.06 2.34
C GLU A 365 7.18 30.13 0.94
N THR A 366 7.24 29.04 0.17
CA THR A 366 6.83 29.04 -1.25
C THR A 366 5.98 27.84 -1.69
N GLY A 367 5.85 26.82 -0.83
CA GLY A 367 5.53 25.47 -1.27
C GLY A 367 6.65 24.86 -2.13
N ILE A 368 6.58 23.55 -2.38
CA ILE A 368 7.59 22.80 -3.15
C ILE A 368 6.99 22.24 -4.43
N ARG A 369 7.53 22.66 -5.58
CA ARG A 369 7.13 22.17 -6.91
C ARG A 369 7.76 20.81 -7.22
N ARG A 370 7.16 20.07 -8.16
CA ARG A 370 7.57 18.70 -8.51
C ARG A 370 9.03 18.56 -8.93
N GLN A 371 9.53 19.54 -9.70
CA GLN A 371 10.90 19.60 -10.21
C GLN A 371 11.94 19.75 -9.08
N ASP A 372 11.55 20.44 -8.01
CA ASP A 372 12.42 20.82 -6.89
C ASP A 372 12.39 19.78 -5.76
N PHE A 373 11.27 19.04 -5.65
CA PHE A 373 11.04 18.05 -4.60
C PHE A 373 12.13 16.96 -4.54
N MET A 374 12.39 16.28 -5.66
CA MET A 374 13.36 15.16 -5.69
C MET A 374 14.82 15.62 -5.66
N SER A 375 15.12 16.82 -6.13
CA SER A 375 16.48 17.36 -6.23
C SER A 375 16.93 18.02 -4.93
N ARG A 376 16.07 18.82 -4.28
CA ARG A 376 16.37 19.48 -3.00
C ARG A 376 16.14 18.59 -1.78
N TYR A 377 15.16 17.68 -1.85
CA TYR A 377 14.71 16.86 -0.73
C TYR A 377 14.68 15.35 -1.04
N PRO A 378 15.81 14.76 -1.52
CA PRO A 378 15.86 13.37 -1.93
C PRO A 378 15.53 12.39 -0.79
N ALA A 379 15.79 12.74 0.48
CA ALA A 379 15.39 11.93 1.64
C ALA A 379 13.86 11.81 1.76
N VAL A 380 13.14 12.94 1.66
CA VAL A 380 11.65 12.96 1.64
C VAL A 380 11.13 12.23 0.40
N GLY A 381 11.77 12.42 -0.76
CA GLY A 381 11.40 11.78 -2.02
C GLY A 381 11.64 10.26 -2.08
N ARG A 382 12.42 9.69 -1.15
CA ARG A 382 12.65 8.24 -1.02
C ARG A 382 11.61 7.53 -0.15
N LEU A 383 10.77 8.28 0.58
CA LEU A 383 9.71 7.70 1.43
C LEU A 383 8.68 6.94 0.60
N ARG A 384 8.21 5.82 1.14
CA ARG A 384 7.11 5.02 0.57
C ARG A 384 5.79 5.78 0.68
N GLY A 385 4.79 5.36 -0.11
CA GLY A 385 3.49 6.06 -0.19
C GLY A 385 2.86 6.38 1.17
N GLN A 386 2.74 5.38 2.06
CA GLN A 386 2.19 5.57 3.41
C GLN A 386 3.09 6.42 4.32
N GLU A 387 4.41 6.33 4.21
CA GLU A 387 5.36 7.12 5.01
C GLU A 387 5.33 8.60 4.62
N LEU A 388 5.33 8.89 3.31
CA LEU A 388 5.17 10.24 2.78
C LEU A 388 3.80 10.81 3.15
N THR A 389 2.73 10.00 3.06
CA THR A 389 1.38 10.37 3.49
C THR A 389 1.36 10.74 4.97
N ALA A 390 1.95 9.91 5.84
CA ALA A 390 2.06 10.18 7.27
C ALA A 390 2.84 11.46 7.57
N LEU A 391 3.96 11.70 6.88
CA LEU A 391 4.75 12.92 7.00
C LEU A 391 3.93 14.15 6.61
N LEU A 392 3.23 14.11 5.47
CA LEU A 392 2.40 15.22 5.01
C LEU A 392 1.24 15.50 5.99
N LEU A 393 0.51 14.47 6.42
CA LEU A 393 -0.59 14.59 7.38
C LEU A 393 -0.14 15.18 8.73
N ARG A 394 0.99 14.73 9.28
CA ARG A 394 1.55 15.22 10.57
C ARG A 394 1.92 16.68 10.55
N ASN A 395 2.31 17.20 9.39
CA ASN A 395 2.76 18.58 9.22
C ASN A 395 1.67 19.47 8.59
N ASP A 396 0.40 19.03 8.59
CA ASP A 396 -0.73 19.75 7.97
C ASP A 396 -0.39 20.21 6.53
N LEU A 397 0.22 19.31 5.74
CA LEU A 397 0.58 19.51 4.34
C LEU A 397 -0.40 18.80 3.40
N VAL A 398 -0.47 19.29 2.17
CA VAL A 398 -1.35 18.80 1.11
C VAL A 398 -0.63 18.81 -0.25
N LEU A 399 -0.90 17.80 -1.06
CA LEU A 399 -0.53 17.76 -2.46
C LEU A 399 -1.60 18.43 -3.32
N GLN A 400 -1.23 19.53 -3.97
CA GLN A 400 -2.02 20.11 -5.05
C GLN A 400 -1.53 19.58 -6.40
N ARG A 401 -2.45 19.23 -7.30
CA ARG A 401 -2.16 18.83 -8.69
C ARG A 401 -2.50 19.93 -9.70
N GLU A 402 -3.56 20.70 -9.45
CA GLU A 402 -4.04 21.80 -10.31
C GLU A 402 -3.99 23.16 -9.58
N PRO A 403 -3.66 24.27 -10.26
CA PRO A 403 -3.21 24.36 -11.66
C PRO A 403 -1.78 23.82 -11.87
N PHE A 404 -1.01 23.65 -10.79
CA PHE A 404 0.35 23.11 -10.83
C PHE A 404 0.56 22.09 -9.71
N TRP A 405 1.48 21.15 -9.92
CA TRP A 405 1.91 20.21 -8.89
C TRP A 405 2.73 20.96 -7.83
N LEU A 406 2.24 20.94 -6.59
CA LEU A 406 2.79 21.69 -5.46
C LEU A 406 2.48 20.99 -4.14
N ILE A 407 3.49 20.76 -3.30
CA ILE A 407 3.27 20.49 -1.86
C ILE A 407 3.18 21.83 -1.15
N ARG A 408 2.11 22.05 -0.37
CA ARG A 408 1.87 23.28 0.42
C ARG A 408 1.14 22.95 1.72
N ARG A 409 1.01 23.94 2.63
CA ARG A 409 0.10 23.82 3.78
C ARG A 409 -1.34 23.58 3.33
N VAL A 410 -2.08 22.81 4.13
CA VAL A 410 -3.53 22.66 3.98
C VAL A 410 -4.18 24.05 4.17
N PRO A 411 -5.06 24.50 3.26
CA PRO A 411 -5.79 25.76 3.43
C PRO A 411 -6.72 25.68 4.66
N ALA A 412 -6.81 26.75 5.46
CA ALA A 412 -7.49 26.74 6.77
C ALA A 412 -8.97 26.33 6.73
N GLU A 413 -9.66 26.49 5.60
CA GLU A 413 -11.04 26.04 5.39
C GLU A 413 -11.19 24.52 5.25
N PHE A 414 -10.07 23.80 5.12
CA PHE A 414 -9.97 22.34 5.11
C PHE A 414 -9.03 21.88 6.23
N GLY A 415 -9.30 20.74 6.87
CA GLY A 415 -8.40 20.25 7.91
C GLY A 415 -8.56 18.76 8.12
N TRP A 416 -7.44 18.03 8.12
CA TRP A 416 -7.40 16.58 8.36
C TRP A 416 -8.05 16.20 9.69
N LYS A 417 -7.89 17.06 10.71
CA LYS A 417 -8.53 16.94 12.04
C LYS A 417 -10.05 16.83 11.96
N SER A 418 -10.69 17.43 10.95
CA SER A 418 -12.13 17.31 10.75
C SER A 418 -12.57 15.94 10.23
N LEU A 419 -11.65 15.11 9.72
CA LEU A 419 -11.92 13.74 9.22
C LEU A 419 -11.53 12.64 10.22
N LEU A 420 -10.97 13.01 11.37
CA LEU A 420 -10.63 12.06 12.42
C LEU A 420 -11.90 11.52 13.10
N PRO A 421 -11.85 10.29 13.67
CA PRO A 421 -12.85 9.85 14.64
C PRO A 421 -13.07 10.92 15.71
N GLN A 422 -14.29 11.04 16.20
CA GLN A 422 -14.45 11.73 17.48
C GLN A 422 -13.68 10.94 18.53
N GLN A 423 -12.91 11.65 19.35
CA GLN A 423 -12.49 11.08 20.63
C GLN A 423 -13.78 10.70 21.35
N ALA A 424 -13.93 9.42 21.68
CA ALA A 424 -15.07 8.97 22.45
C ALA A 424 -15.09 9.78 23.74
N SER A 425 -16.04 10.71 23.86
CA SER A 425 -16.42 11.29 25.14
C SER A 425 -16.73 10.12 26.04
N ALA A 426 -15.90 9.92 27.08
CA ALA A 426 -16.10 8.83 28.03
C ALA A 426 -17.57 8.87 28.47
N PRO A 427 -18.29 7.73 28.46
CA PRO A 427 -19.71 7.73 28.72
C PRO A 427 -19.95 8.41 30.06
N ALA A 428 -20.73 9.49 30.04
CA ALA A 428 -21.04 10.24 31.25
C ALA A 428 -21.57 9.25 32.28
N SER A 429 -20.84 9.11 33.39
CA SER A 429 -21.21 8.20 34.47
C SER A 429 -22.61 8.58 34.93
N ARG A 430 -23.59 7.70 34.68
CA ARG A 430 -24.94 7.85 35.21
C ARG A 430 -24.83 7.84 36.73
N ALA A 431 -25.03 9.01 37.33
CA ALA A 431 -25.26 9.19 38.76
C ALA A 431 -26.74 9.01 39.06
#